data_AF-A0A7X3SKR5-F1
#
_entry.id   AF-A0A7X3SKR5-F1
#
_cell.length_a   1.000
_cell.length_b   1.000
_cell.length_c   1.000
_cell.angle_alpha   90.00
_cell.angle_beta   90.00
_cell.angle_gamma   90.00
#
_symmetry.space_group_name_H-M   'P 1'
#
loop_
_entity.id
_entity.type
_entity.pdbx_description
1 polymer ?
#
loop_
_entity_poly.entity_id
_entity_poly.type
_entity_poly.pdbx_seq_one_letter_code
_entity_poly.pdbx_strand_id
1 'polypeptide(L)'
;MTNKEKYKQAFSVLHPSEDICLEVERMAIMSRKASFKTAAAFVTVCLLMVCAGGMAYATDVGGIQRTIQFWLNGEMTNATFEFDSDGNYVISYPLEDGTMGERGGGGIAYERDGSERPLTEDEVLESLNDPEVVYEDDGKVWVYYYDQKIEITDRFEDGVCYVEVSNGDKTLYMTIKYKDGWCSSPHKYQSPASFN
;
A
#
# COMPACT_ATOMS: atom_id res chain seq x y z
N MET A 1 48.24 -34.16 -33.24
CA MET A 1 46.91 -33.68 -32.82
C MET A 1 47.12 -32.49 -31.90
N THR A 2 46.64 -31.31 -32.29
CA THR A 2 46.83 -30.06 -31.52
C THR A 2 45.72 -29.90 -30.47
N ASN A 3 45.96 -29.16 -29.38
CA ASN A 3 44.98 -28.98 -28.29
C ASN A 3 43.58 -28.57 -28.81
N LYS A 4 43.54 -27.77 -29.88
CA LYS A 4 42.31 -27.32 -30.53
C LYS A 4 41.41 -28.47 -31.02
N GLU A 5 42.00 -29.58 -31.45
CA GLU A 5 41.28 -30.76 -31.96
C GLU A 5 40.68 -31.59 -30.82
N LYS A 6 41.39 -31.69 -29.68
CA LYS A 6 40.87 -32.34 -28.47
C LYS A 6 39.70 -31.57 -27.85
N TYR A 7 39.74 -30.23 -27.87
CA TYR A 7 38.63 -29.40 -27.40
C TYR A 7 37.38 -29.54 -28.28
N LYS A 8 37.52 -29.57 -29.62
CA LYS A 8 36.36 -29.77 -30.50
C LYS A 8 35.71 -31.14 -30.33
N GLN A 9 36.49 -32.18 -30.09
CA GLN A 9 35.99 -33.53 -29.90
C GLN A 9 35.25 -33.72 -28.55
N ALA A 10 35.63 -32.98 -27.50
CA ALA A 10 34.94 -33.02 -26.21
C ALA A 10 33.56 -32.35 -26.25
N PHE A 11 33.39 -31.31 -27.08
CA PHE A 11 32.13 -30.55 -27.18
C PHE A 11 31.20 -31.00 -28.31
N SER A 12 31.67 -31.82 -29.25
CA SER A 12 30.82 -32.39 -30.33
C SER A 12 29.90 -33.51 -29.87
N VAL A 13 30.02 -33.96 -28.62
CA VAL A 13 29.16 -34.99 -28.00
C VAL A 13 27.92 -34.35 -27.32
N LEU A 14 27.89 -33.03 -27.16
CA LEU A 14 26.73 -32.31 -26.63
C LEU A 14 25.80 -31.94 -27.79
N HIS A 15 24.79 -32.77 -28.01
CA HIS A 15 23.63 -32.44 -28.82
C HIS A 15 22.80 -31.41 -28.03
N PRO A 16 22.57 -30.17 -28.49
CA PRO A 16 21.51 -29.37 -27.93
C PRO A 16 20.20 -29.96 -28.46
N SER A 17 19.52 -30.75 -27.64
CA SER A 17 18.16 -31.17 -27.97
C SER A 17 17.28 -29.91 -27.96
N GLU A 18 16.63 -29.72 -29.10
CA GLU A 18 15.47 -28.92 -29.43
C GLU A 18 14.77 -28.16 -28.28
N ASP A 19 14.54 -26.87 -28.55
CA ASP A 19 13.75 -25.88 -27.81
C ASP A 19 14.08 -25.71 -26.32
N ILE A 20 15.10 -24.89 -26.05
CA ILE A 20 15.21 -24.17 -24.77
C ILE A 20 14.15 -23.06 -24.78
N CYS A 21 12.90 -23.47 -24.56
CA CYS A 21 11.82 -22.56 -24.20
C CYS A 21 12.20 -21.91 -22.86
N LEU A 22 12.52 -20.63 -22.95
CA LEU A 22 12.74 -19.66 -21.89
C LEU A 22 12.02 -20.04 -20.58
N GLU A 23 12.80 -20.24 -19.50
CA GLU A 23 12.27 -20.27 -18.12
C GLU A 23 11.42 -19.03 -17.81
N VAL A 24 11.66 -17.91 -18.52
CA VAL A 24 10.87 -16.68 -18.47
C VAL A 24 9.43 -16.89 -18.96
N GLU A 25 9.18 -17.70 -19.98
CA GLU A 25 7.83 -17.97 -20.49
C GLU A 25 7.07 -18.92 -19.55
N ARG A 26 7.77 -19.88 -18.93
CA ARG A 26 7.20 -20.71 -17.84
C ARG A 26 6.93 -19.89 -16.57
N MET A 27 7.76 -18.90 -16.23
CA MET A 27 7.49 -17.94 -15.16
C MET A 27 6.32 -17.00 -15.51
N ALA A 28 6.20 -16.54 -16.75
CA ALA A 28 5.08 -15.69 -17.19
C ALA A 28 3.75 -16.46 -17.20
N ILE A 29 3.79 -17.77 -17.42
CA ILE A 29 2.61 -18.65 -17.31
C ILE A 29 2.34 -19.01 -15.84
N MET A 30 3.36 -19.21 -14.99
CA MET A 30 3.18 -19.45 -13.55
C MET A 30 2.70 -18.21 -12.79
N SER A 31 3.18 -17.00 -13.12
CA SER A 31 2.73 -15.75 -12.51
C SER A 31 1.27 -15.43 -12.88
N ARG A 32 0.81 -15.86 -14.07
CA ARG A 32 -0.61 -15.77 -14.46
C ARG A 32 -1.50 -16.86 -13.85
N LYS A 33 -0.93 -17.97 -13.38
CA LYS A 33 -1.65 -19.13 -12.82
C LYS A 33 -1.55 -19.26 -11.30
N ALA A 34 -0.76 -18.41 -10.65
CA ALA A 34 -0.91 -18.10 -9.23
C ALA A 34 -2.17 -17.23 -9.02
N SER A 35 -3.31 -17.72 -9.52
CA SER A 35 -4.60 -17.37 -8.96
C SER A 35 -4.53 -17.75 -7.48
N PHE A 36 -4.41 -16.74 -6.62
CA PHE A 36 -4.48 -16.88 -5.17
C PHE A 36 -5.75 -17.64 -4.78
N LYS A 37 -5.59 -18.94 -4.57
CA LYS A 37 -6.56 -19.81 -3.92
C LYS A 37 -5.81 -20.71 -2.96
N THR A 38 -5.27 -20.13 -1.90
CA THR A 38 -5.04 -20.86 -0.65
C THR A 38 -4.94 -19.86 0.49
N ALA A 39 -6.08 -19.52 1.10
CA ALA A 39 -6.11 -18.90 2.42
C ALA A 39 -5.59 -19.92 3.44
N ALA A 40 -4.30 -19.86 3.74
CA ALA A 40 -3.73 -20.52 4.90
C ALA A 40 -3.90 -19.56 6.09
N ALA A 41 -4.93 -19.81 6.90
CA ALA A 41 -5.15 -19.06 8.13
C ALA A 41 -4.06 -19.41 9.16
N PHE A 42 -2.97 -18.66 9.15
CA PHE A 42 -2.03 -18.63 10.26
C PHE A 42 -2.65 -17.78 11.38
N VAL A 43 -3.22 -18.43 12.40
CA VAL A 43 -3.60 -17.76 13.64
C VAL A 43 -2.33 -17.61 14.48
N THR A 44 -1.55 -16.58 14.16
CA THR A 44 -0.43 -16.15 15.01
C THR A 44 -1.01 -15.29 16.13
N VAL A 45 -0.90 -15.74 17.37
CA VAL A 45 -1.26 -14.93 18.54
C VAL A 45 -0.22 -13.82 18.67
N CYS A 46 -0.51 -12.68 18.04
CA CYS A 46 0.32 -11.48 18.08
C CYS A 46 -0.19 -10.56 19.22
N LEU A 47 0.66 -10.31 20.21
CA LEU A 47 0.42 -9.31 21.26
C LEU A 47 0.56 -7.92 20.64
N LEU A 48 -0.58 -7.28 20.36
CA LEU A 48 -0.68 -5.95 19.82
C LEU A 48 -0.31 -4.91 20.89
N MET A 49 0.85 -4.25 20.75
CA MET A 49 1.22 -3.09 21.59
C MET A 49 0.63 -1.82 20.99
N VAL A 50 -0.25 -1.14 21.73
CA VAL A 50 -0.85 0.14 21.33
C VAL A 50 0.21 1.23 21.40
N CYS A 51 0.63 1.77 20.25
CA CYS A 51 1.40 3.02 20.19
C CYS A 51 0.43 4.21 20.24
N ALA A 52 0.91 5.38 20.67
CA ALA A 52 0.12 6.57 21.02
C ALA A 52 -0.71 7.20 19.87
N GLY A 53 -0.85 6.55 18.71
CA GLY A 53 -1.64 6.98 17.55
C GLY A 53 -2.74 6.00 17.12
N GLY A 54 -3.09 5.00 17.94
CA GLY A 54 -4.20 4.07 17.65
C GLY A 54 -3.83 2.85 16.79
N MET A 55 -2.56 2.70 16.41
CA MET A 55 -2.05 1.52 15.70
C MET A 55 -1.32 0.60 16.68
N ALA A 56 -1.45 -0.71 16.46
CA ALA A 56 -0.71 -1.70 17.23
C ALA A 56 0.11 -2.62 16.32
N TYR A 57 1.30 -2.99 16.80
CA TYR A 57 2.34 -3.60 15.98
C TYR A 57 2.81 -4.93 16.55
N ALA A 58 2.94 -5.93 15.68
CA ALA A 58 3.61 -7.20 15.97
C ALA A 58 4.40 -7.70 14.76
N THR A 59 5.64 -8.12 14.98
CA THR A 59 6.55 -8.63 13.95
C THR A 59 6.60 -10.16 13.99
N ASP A 60 6.61 -10.82 12.83
CA ASP A 60 6.84 -12.26 12.72
C ASP A 60 8.30 -12.67 13.00
N VAL A 61 8.55 -13.98 13.12
CA VAL A 61 9.91 -14.51 13.25
C VAL A 61 10.56 -14.49 11.86
N GLY A 62 11.12 -13.35 11.47
CA GLY A 62 11.75 -13.15 10.16
C GLY A 62 11.79 -11.68 9.73
N GLY A 63 10.86 -10.87 10.23
CA GLY A 63 10.83 -9.42 10.02
C GLY A 63 10.26 -8.98 8.68
N ILE A 64 9.68 -9.90 7.90
CA ILE A 64 9.23 -9.64 6.52
C ILE A 64 7.73 -9.29 6.51
N GLN A 65 6.94 -9.94 7.38
CA GLN A 65 5.50 -9.75 7.43
C GLN A 65 5.08 -9.33 8.85
N ARG A 66 4.32 -8.24 8.96
CA ARG A 66 3.90 -7.68 10.26
C ARG A 66 2.40 -7.56 10.34
N THR A 67 1.85 -7.72 11.54
CA THR A 67 0.44 -7.38 11.81
C THR A 67 0.38 -5.94 12.31
N ILE A 68 -0.36 -5.11 11.58
CA ILE A 68 -0.70 -3.73 11.96
C ILE A 68 -2.21 -3.61 12.20
N GLN A 69 -2.60 -2.57 12.93
CA GLN A 69 -3.98 -2.10 12.95
C GLN A 69 -4.03 -0.68 12.39
N PHE A 70 -4.95 -0.42 11.48
CA PHE A 70 -5.18 0.91 10.90
C PHE A 70 -6.68 1.15 10.71
N TRP A 71 -7.08 2.39 10.48
CA TRP A 71 -8.47 2.74 10.24
C TRP A 71 -8.83 2.57 8.78
N LEU A 72 -9.81 1.71 8.50
CA LEU A 72 -10.38 1.50 7.18
C LEU A 72 -11.88 1.79 7.26
N ASN A 73 -12.33 2.78 6.49
CA ASN A 73 -13.75 3.16 6.41
C ASN A 73 -14.42 3.40 7.78
N GLY A 74 -13.68 3.98 8.74
CA GLY A 74 -14.20 4.26 10.09
C GLY A 74 -14.06 3.10 11.07
N GLU A 75 -13.48 1.98 10.67
CA GLU A 75 -13.32 0.78 11.50
C GLU A 75 -11.84 0.39 11.67
N MET A 76 -11.45 0.05 12.89
CA MET A 76 -10.11 -0.41 13.18
C MET A 76 -9.92 -1.84 12.63
N THR A 77 -9.01 -1.97 11.66
CA THR A 77 -8.84 -3.19 10.86
C THR A 77 -7.45 -3.77 11.07
N ASN A 78 -7.39 -5.07 11.37
CA ASN A 78 -6.13 -5.82 11.38
C ASN A 78 -5.69 -6.10 9.95
N ALA A 79 -4.44 -5.81 9.64
CA ALA A 79 -3.84 -6.07 8.34
C ALA A 79 -2.45 -6.66 8.44
N THR A 80 -2.08 -7.34 7.37
CA THR A 80 -0.69 -7.67 7.07
C THR A 80 -0.04 -6.46 6.42
N PHE A 81 1.15 -6.10 6.89
CA PHE A 81 2.00 -5.06 6.32
C PHE A 81 3.35 -5.66 5.92
N GLU A 82 3.74 -5.42 4.68
CA GLU A 82 5.03 -5.77 4.11
C GLU A 82 5.69 -4.50 3.60
N PHE A 83 6.98 -4.33 3.88
CA PHE A 83 7.76 -3.16 3.49
C PHE A 83 9.13 -3.61 2.98
N ASP A 84 9.55 -3.11 1.82
CA ASP A 84 10.81 -3.47 1.19
C ASP A 84 11.90 -2.39 1.36
N SER A 85 13.13 -2.73 0.98
CA SER A 85 14.28 -1.82 1.09
C SER A 85 14.22 -0.63 0.14
N ASP A 86 13.38 -0.69 -0.90
CA ASP A 86 13.20 0.37 -1.87
C ASP A 86 12.10 1.36 -1.43
N GLY A 87 11.49 1.12 -0.25
CA GLY A 87 10.45 1.95 0.34
C GLY A 87 9.05 1.69 -0.21
N ASN A 88 8.86 0.57 -0.91
CA ASN A 88 7.53 0.13 -1.29
C ASN A 88 6.89 -0.65 -0.15
N TYR A 89 5.57 -0.59 -0.10
CA TYR A 89 4.80 -1.31 0.89
C TYR A 89 3.55 -1.94 0.28
N VAL A 90 3.11 -3.03 0.91
CA VAL A 90 1.84 -3.71 0.62
C VAL A 90 1.10 -3.96 1.94
N ILE A 91 -0.19 -3.68 1.93
CA ILE A 91 -1.12 -3.90 3.02
C ILE A 91 -2.19 -4.85 2.53
N SER A 92 -2.30 -6.01 3.16
CA SER A 92 -3.36 -6.99 2.89
C SER A 92 -4.31 -7.07 4.08
N TYR A 93 -5.61 -6.89 3.83
CA TYR A 93 -6.64 -6.82 4.86
C TYR A 93 -7.87 -7.65 4.48
N PRO A 94 -8.61 -8.22 5.45
CA PRO A 94 -9.80 -9.00 5.17
C PRO A 94 -10.95 -8.10 4.66
N LEU A 95 -11.70 -8.59 3.68
CA LEU A 95 -12.95 -8.01 3.21
C LEU A 95 -14.15 -8.75 3.79
N GLU A 96 -15.33 -8.12 3.76
CA GLU A 96 -16.58 -8.71 4.27
C GLU A 96 -16.96 -10.04 3.60
N ASP A 97 -16.60 -10.21 2.32
CA ASP A 97 -16.87 -11.42 1.55
C ASP A 97 -15.90 -12.58 1.85
N GLY A 98 -14.95 -12.37 2.77
CA GLY A 98 -13.93 -13.34 3.17
C GLY A 98 -12.71 -13.41 2.23
N THR A 99 -12.64 -12.55 1.20
CA THR A 99 -11.43 -12.36 0.39
C THR A 99 -10.47 -11.37 1.05
N MET A 100 -9.26 -11.23 0.50
CA MET A 100 -8.28 -10.24 0.98
C MET A 100 -8.24 -9.07 -0.01
N GLY A 101 -8.42 -7.86 0.50
CA GLY A 101 -8.11 -6.63 -0.19
C GLY A 101 -6.63 -6.31 -0.07
N GLU A 102 -6.08 -5.61 -1.06
CA GLU A 102 -4.70 -5.14 -1.06
C GLU A 102 -4.64 -3.66 -1.40
N ARG A 103 -3.82 -2.91 -0.64
CA ARG A 103 -3.39 -1.55 -0.94
C ARG A 103 -1.88 -1.52 -0.85
N GLY A 104 -1.22 -0.89 -1.82
CA GLY A 104 0.21 -0.71 -1.78
C GLY A 104 0.61 0.63 -2.34
N GLY A 105 1.85 1.01 -2.08
CA GLY A 105 2.39 2.27 -2.53
C GLY A 105 3.87 2.37 -2.24
N GLY A 106 4.36 3.60 -2.33
CA GLY A 106 5.69 4.01 -1.93
C GLY A 106 5.67 5.53 -1.82
N GLY A 107 6.79 6.11 -1.45
CA GLY A 107 6.91 7.56 -1.41
C GLY A 107 8.34 7.99 -1.24
N ILE A 108 8.56 9.28 -1.44
CA ILE A 108 9.86 9.92 -1.19
C ILE A 108 9.70 10.98 -0.11
N ALA A 109 10.74 11.12 0.71
CA ALA A 109 10.95 12.25 1.60
C ALA A 109 12.10 13.10 1.05
N TYR A 110 12.00 14.42 1.23
CA TYR A 110 13.10 15.34 0.96
C TYR A 110 13.90 15.59 2.23
N GLU A 111 15.20 15.37 2.14
CA GLU A 111 16.14 15.69 3.19
C GLU A 111 16.44 17.19 3.26
N ARG A 112 17.09 17.60 4.35
CA ARG A 112 17.43 19.03 4.57
C ARG A 112 18.33 19.61 3.48
N ASP A 113 19.15 18.77 2.84
CA ASP A 113 20.01 19.16 1.72
C ASP A 113 19.29 19.13 0.36
N GLY A 114 17.99 18.80 0.36
CA GLY A 114 17.15 18.69 -0.83
C GLY A 114 17.29 17.37 -1.58
N SER A 115 18.09 16.42 -1.09
CA SER A 115 18.13 15.07 -1.66
C SER A 115 16.84 14.30 -1.37
N GLU A 116 16.51 13.38 -2.26
CA GLU A 116 15.38 12.47 -2.11
C GLU A 116 15.83 11.16 -1.49
N ARG A 117 15.02 10.62 -0.60
CA ARG A 117 15.11 9.23 -0.13
C ARG A 117 13.73 8.58 -0.14
N PRO A 118 13.62 7.25 -0.17
CA PRO A 118 12.35 6.59 0.09
C PRO A 118 11.82 6.97 1.49
N LEU A 119 10.49 6.97 1.64
CA LEU A 119 9.86 7.07 2.96
C LEU A 119 10.33 5.89 3.83
N THR A 120 10.52 6.15 5.12
CA THR A 120 10.74 5.09 6.09
C THR A 120 9.44 4.34 6.38
N GLU A 121 9.55 3.14 6.93
CA GLU A 121 8.39 2.38 7.40
C GLU A 121 7.51 3.22 8.34
N ASP A 122 8.11 3.89 9.33
CA ASP A 122 7.36 4.71 10.30
C ASP A 122 6.61 5.87 9.61
N GLU A 123 7.21 6.50 8.61
CA GLU A 123 6.57 7.58 7.83
C GLU A 123 5.39 7.06 7.00
N VAL A 124 5.54 5.87 6.40
CA VAL A 124 4.43 5.20 5.70
C VAL A 124 3.30 4.90 6.67
N LEU A 125 3.60 4.30 7.82
CA LEU A 125 2.60 3.94 8.83
C LEU A 125 1.86 5.16 9.40
N GLU A 126 2.55 6.28 9.60
CA GLU A 126 1.91 7.55 10.00
C GLU A 126 0.91 8.02 8.94
N SER A 127 1.27 7.94 7.65
CA SER A 127 0.42 8.35 6.54
C SER A 127 -0.82 7.46 6.34
N LEU A 128 -0.83 6.22 6.85
CA LEU A 128 -1.99 5.33 6.73
C LEU A 128 -3.24 5.85 7.45
N ASN A 129 -3.07 6.75 8.40
CA ASN A 129 -4.20 7.37 9.13
C ASN A 129 -4.56 8.76 8.58
N ASP A 130 -3.98 9.18 7.46
CA ASP A 130 -4.43 10.39 6.78
C ASP A 130 -5.89 10.23 6.33
N PRO A 131 -6.67 11.33 6.31
CA PRO A 131 -8.08 11.25 5.99
C PRO A 131 -8.29 10.80 4.54
N GLU A 132 -9.32 10.02 4.27
CA GLU A 132 -9.62 9.52 2.93
C GLU A 132 -10.98 10.01 2.43
N VAL A 133 -11.08 10.29 1.12
CA VAL A 133 -12.34 10.65 0.46
C VAL A 133 -12.78 9.48 -0.42
N VAL A 134 -13.97 8.95 -0.13
CA VAL A 134 -14.56 7.81 -0.86
C VAL A 134 -15.80 8.28 -1.62
N TYR A 135 -15.87 7.91 -2.91
CA TYR A 135 -17.01 8.13 -3.77
C TYR A 135 -17.74 6.80 -3.97
N GLU A 136 -18.96 6.69 -3.46
CA GLU A 136 -19.77 5.47 -3.57
C GLU A 136 -20.58 5.46 -4.88
N ASP A 137 -20.97 4.27 -5.32
CA ASP A 137 -21.72 4.05 -6.57
C ASP A 137 -23.14 4.66 -6.54
N ASP A 138 -23.71 4.85 -5.34
CA ASP A 138 -25.00 5.53 -5.15
C ASP A 138 -24.90 7.06 -5.27
N GLY A 139 -23.69 7.58 -5.52
CA GLY A 139 -23.40 8.99 -5.68
C GLY A 139 -23.02 9.71 -4.38
N LYS A 140 -23.03 9.01 -3.23
CA LYS A 140 -22.61 9.61 -1.97
C LYS A 140 -21.10 9.79 -1.90
N VAL A 141 -20.71 10.83 -1.19
CA VAL A 141 -19.31 11.15 -0.95
C VAL A 141 -19.05 11.19 0.54
N TRP A 142 -18.07 10.43 1.00
CA TRP A 142 -17.71 10.29 2.40
C TRP A 142 -16.28 10.73 2.66
N VAL A 143 -16.07 11.38 3.80
CA VAL A 143 -14.76 11.59 4.40
C VAL A 143 -14.60 10.65 5.58
N TYR A 144 -13.49 9.91 5.58
CA TYR A 144 -13.09 9.03 6.67
C TYR A 144 -11.83 9.56 7.34
N TYR A 145 -11.83 9.63 8.67
CA TYR A 145 -10.65 10.00 9.44
C TYR A 145 -10.72 9.36 10.82
N TYR A 146 -9.85 8.38 11.09
CA TYR A 146 -9.98 7.51 12.27
C TYR A 146 -11.37 6.86 12.33
N ASP A 147 -12.08 7.01 13.44
CA ASP A 147 -13.44 6.52 13.69
C ASP A 147 -14.53 7.41 13.07
N GLN A 148 -14.17 8.53 12.46
CA GLN A 148 -15.13 9.46 11.87
C GLN A 148 -15.51 9.02 10.46
N LYS A 149 -16.82 9.12 10.19
CA LYS A 149 -17.44 8.96 8.89
C LYS A 149 -18.38 10.14 8.64
N ILE A 150 -18.05 10.99 7.67
CA ILE A 150 -18.78 12.24 7.40
C ILE A 150 -19.30 12.23 5.97
N GLU A 151 -20.62 12.32 5.80
CA GLU A 151 -21.24 12.50 4.48
C GLU A 151 -21.09 13.96 4.02
N ILE A 152 -20.56 14.16 2.82
CA ILE A 152 -20.26 15.48 2.24
C ILE A 152 -20.90 15.71 0.86
N THR A 153 -21.77 14.80 0.41
CA THR A 153 -22.43 14.83 -0.91
C THR A 153 -23.02 16.20 -1.25
N ASP A 154 -23.80 16.77 -0.32
CA ASP A 154 -24.49 18.05 -0.52
C ASP A 154 -23.66 19.27 -0.09
N ARG A 155 -22.38 19.09 0.24
CA ARG A 155 -21.49 20.16 0.72
C ARG A 155 -20.55 20.71 -0.35
N PHE A 156 -20.69 20.25 -1.60
CA PHE A 156 -19.91 20.75 -2.72
C PHE A 156 -20.53 22.03 -3.28
N GLU A 157 -19.72 23.08 -3.34
CA GLU A 157 -20.04 24.35 -4.01
C GLU A 157 -19.03 24.57 -5.14
N ASP A 158 -19.51 24.77 -6.36
CA ASP A 158 -18.67 24.90 -7.57
C ASP A 158 -17.62 23.77 -7.72
N GLY A 159 -17.99 22.55 -7.32
CA GLY A 159 -17.13 21.37 -7.40
C GLY A 159 -16.08 21.25 -6.28
N VAL A 160 -16.10 22.13 -5.27
CA VAL A 160 -15.17 22.13 -4.14
C VAL A 160 -15.93 21.94 -2.83
N CYS A 161 -15.38 21.13 -1.93
CA CYS A 161 -15.86 20.97 -0.56
C CYS A 161 -14.73 21.24 0.44
N TYR A 162 -15.07 21.92 1.54
CA TYR A 162 -14.17 22.18 2.66
C TYR A 162 -14.68 21.46 3.91
N VAL A 163 -13.82 20.67 4.54
CA VAL A 163 -14.19 19.84 5.69
C VAL A 163 -13.11 19.90 6.75
N GLU A 164 -13.49 20.14 8.00
CA GLU A 164 -12.60 19.99 9.16
C GLU A 164 -12.80 18.59 9.75
N VAL A 165 -11.70 17.89 10.04
CA VAL A 165 -11.69 16.59 10.73
C VAL A 165 -10.70 16.64 11.89
N SER A 166 -11.00 15.95 13.00
CA SER A 166 -10.13 15.96 14.18
C SER A 166 -10.20 14.66 14.98
N ASN A 167 -9.06 14.10 15.37
CA ASN A 167 -9.01 12.88 16.19
C ASN A 167 -8.84 13.19 17.69
N GLY A 168 -9.04 14.45 18.09
CA GLY A 168 -8.82 14.94 19.45
C GLY A 168 -7.41 15.50 19.69
N ASP A 169 -6.39 14.95 19.01
CA ASP A 169 -5.00 15.41 19.13
C ASP A 169 -4.59 16.35 17.98
N LYS A 170 -5.05 16.04 16.76
CA LYS A 170 -4.73 16.74 15.52
C LYS A 170 -6.01 17.09 14.78
N THR A 171 -6.14 18.37 14.43
CA THR A 171 -7.17 18.87 13.52
C THR A 171 -6.57 19.09 12.13
N LEU A 172 -7.30 18.64 11.11
CA LEU A 172 -6.95 18.80 9.71
C LEU A 172 -8.06 19.53 8.96
N TYR A 173 -7.64 20.45 8.09
CA TYR A 173 -8.49 21.19 7.19
C TYR A 173 -8.36 20.60 5.79
N MET A 174 -9.40 19.94 5.31
CA MET A 174 -9.43 19.30 3.99
C MET A 174 -10.03 20.23 2.94
N THR A 175 -9.42 20.24 1.76
CA THR A 175 -9.96 20.84 0.54
C THR A 175 -10.11 19.74 -0.49
N ILE A 176 -11.34 19.51 -0.93
CA ILE A 176 -11.72 18.34 -1.74
C ILE A 176 -12.29 18.85 -3.05
N LYS A 177 -11.73 18.42 -4.18
CA LYS A 177 -12.32 18.68 -5.50
C LYS A 177 -13.07 17.44 -5.95
N TYR A 178 -14.31 17.62 -6.39
CA TYR A 178 -15.17 16.50 -6.75
C TYR A 178 -14.52 15.65 -7.86
N LYS A 179 -14.13 14.41 -7.52
CA LYS A 179 -13.43 13.47 -8.42
C LYS A 179 -12.11 13.99 -9.02
N ASP A 180 -11.53 15.01 -8.41
CA ASP A 180 -10.26 15.63 -8.85
C ASP A 180 -9.30 15.75 -7.65
N GLY A 181 -9.28 14.76 -6.77
CA GLY A 181 -8.36 14.71 -5.64
C GLY A 181 -8.69 15.64 -4.48
N TRP A 182 -7.86 15.57 -3.44
CA TRP A 182 -8.01 16.33 -2.20
C TRP A 182 -6.65 16.57 -1.56
N CYS A 183 -6.58 17.56 -0.68
CA CYS A 183 -5.44 17.78 0.20
C CYS A 183 -5.90 18.08 1.62
N SER A 184 -5.03 17.86 2.60
CA SER A 184 -5.26 18.21 4.00
C SER A 184 -4.13 19.10 4.52
N SER A 185 -4.41 19.88 5.57
CA SER A 185 -3.42 20.79 6.18
C SER A 185 -3.77 21.02 7.64
N PRO A 186 -2.79 21.04 8.57
CA PRO A 186 -3.06 21.26 9.99
C PRO A 186 -3.30 22.75 10.33
N HIS A 187 -3.16 23.66 9.36
CA HIS A 187 -3.17 25.11 9.63
C HIS A 187 -4.38 25.84 9.06
N LYS A 188 -4.83 25.43 7.85
CA LYS A 188 -5.93 26.05 7.12
C LYS A 188 -6.32 25.23 5.90
N TYR A 189 -7.50 25.49 5.34
CA TYR A 189 -7.87 25.07 3.99
C TYR A 189 -6.89 25.61 2.96
N GLN A 190 -6.36 24.72 2.13
CA GLN A 190 -5.50 25.11 1.01
C GLN A 190 -6.37 25.61 -0.14
N SER A 191 -5.79 26.42 -1.02
CA SER A 191 -6.53 26.86 -2.19
C SER A 191 -6.73 25.67 -3.13
N PRO A 192 -7.92 25.49 -3.74
CA PRO A 192 -8.09 24.51 -4.82
C PRO A 192 -7.08 24.71 -5.96
N ALA A 193 -6.59 25.93 -6.19
CA ALA A 193 -5.60 26.20 -7.22
C ALA A 193 -4.15 25.81 -6.84
N SER A 194 -3.88 25.43 -5.59
CA SER A 194 -2.52 25.15 -5.10
C SER A 194 -2.13 23.68 -5.09
N PHE A 195 -3.05 22.78 -5.48
CA PHE A 195 -2.79 21.34 -5.54
C PHE A 195 -3.49 20.73 -6.76
N ASN A 196 -3.01 19.53 -7.12
CA ASN A 196 -3.13 18.84 -8.42
C ASN A 196 -2.09 19.32 -9.43
#